data_AF-A0A9E2ZW46-F1
#
_entry.id   AF-A0A9E2ZW46-F1
#
_cell.length_a   1.000
_cell.length_b   1.000
_cell.length_c   1.000
_cell.angle_alpha   90.00
_cell.angle_beta   90.00
_cell.angle_gamma   90.00
#
_symmetry.space_group_name_H-M   'P 1'
#
loop_
_entity.id
_entity.type
_entity.pdbx_description
1 polymer ?
#
loop_
_entity_poly.entity_id
_entity_poly.type
_entity_poly.pdbx_seq_one_letter_code
_entity_poly.pdbx_strand_id
1 'polypeptide(L)'
;MLVAACASGSNAERDNFKRVMDRQIGKSIDDTDAYPVYYRLKQLNSKQLPNGNTQLIYAAGWNQKCQVGYEVSSIDRKILKWSIVDGADDCVIFPPRAS
;
A
#
# COMPACT_ATOMS: atom_id res chain seq x y z
N MET A 1 5.60 -14.15 33.57
CA MET A 1 4.80 -14.20 32.33
C MET A 1 5.60 -13.51 31.24
N LEU A 2 5.98 -14.23 30.18
CA LEU A 2 6.74 -13.69 29.06
C LEU A 2 5.88 -12.68 28.30
N VAL A 3 6.32 -11.42 28.28
CA VAL A 3 5.85 -10.42 27.31
C VAL A 3 6.59 -10.72 26.01
N ALA A 4 6.08 -11.70 25.24
CA ALA A 4 6.58 -11.95 23.90
C ALA A 4 5.95 -10.92 22.97
N ALA A 5 6.75 -9.94 22.58
CA ALA A 5 6.40 -8.92 21.60
C ALA A 5 5.81 -9.60 20.35
N CYS A 6 4.56 -9.26 20.02
CA CYS A 6 3.99 -9.55 18.72
C CYS A 6 4.78 -8.73 17.68
N ALA A 7 5.87 -9.30 17.17
CA ALA A 7 6.60 -8.69 16.07
C ALA A 7 5.72 -8.81 14.80
N SER A 8 5.15 -7.67 14.44
CA SER A 8 5.01 -7.19 13.07
C SER A 8 6.03 -7.86 12.13
N GLY A 9 5.57 -8.34 10.97
CA GLY A 9 6.24 -9.37 10.16
C GLY A 9 7.75 -9.20 9.90
N SER A 10 8.39 -10.27 9.45
CA SER A 10 9.84 -10.32 9.21
C SER A 10 10.34 -9.21 8.26
N ASN A 11 11.63 -8.87 8.35
CA ASN A 11 12.28 -7.96 7.40
C ASN A 11 12.03 -8.36 5.94
N ALA A 12 12.05 -9.67 5.65
CA ALA A 12 11.81 -10.20 4.32
C ALA A 12 10.39 -9.90 3.80
N GLU A 13 9.37 -9.94 4.66
CA GLU A 13 7.98 -9.64 4.30
C GLU A 13 7.77 -8.14 4.06
N ARG A 14 8.41 -7.29 4.88
CA ARG A 14 8.43 -5.84 4.66
C ARG A 14 9.12 -5.47 3.34
N ASP A 15 10.25 -6.12 3.03
CA ASP A 15 10.95 -5.89 1.76
C ASP A 15 10.15 -6.41 0.57
N ASN A 16 9.42 -7.52 0.74
CA ASN A 16 8.50 -8.00 -0.28
C ASN A 16 7.36 -7.02 -0.54
N PHE A 17 6.78 -6.46 0.53
CA PHE A 17 5.77 -5.41 0.42
C PHE A 17 6.29 -4.24 -0.42
N LYS A 18 7.47 -3.70 -0.09
CA LYS A 18 8.12 -2.60 -0.86
C LYS A 18 8.26 -2.96 -2.33
N ARG A 19 8.78 -4.14 -2.67
CA ARG A 19 8.91 -4.60 -4.06
C ARG A 19 7.57 -4.73 -4.79
N VAL A 20 6.49 -5.07 -4.10
CA VAL A 20 5.14 -5.08 -4.70
C VAL A 20 4.66 -3.66 -4.97
N MET A 21 4.88 -2.73 -4.04
CA MET A 21 4.51 -1.33 -4.19
C MET A 21 5.31 -0.61 -5.29
N ASP A 22 6.62 -0.87 -5.39
CA ASP A 22 7.48 -0.27 -6.42
C ASP A 22 7.01 -0.64 -7.84
N ARG A 23 6.48 -1.85 -8.02
CA ARG A 23 5.89 -2.32 -9.29
C ARG A 23 4.56 -1.65 -9.64
N GLN A 24 3.96 -0.87 -8.74
CA GLN A 24 2.75 -0.12 -9.04
C GLN A 24 3.04 1.20 -9.75
N ILE A 25 4.26 1.73 -9.64
CA ILE A 25 4.64 2.98 -10.30
C ILE A 25 4.47 2.83 -11.81
N GLY A 26 3.76 3.79 -12.41
CA GLY A 26 3.44 3.81 -13.84
C GLY A 26 2.14 3.07 -14.22
N LYS A 27 1.56 2.26 -13.34
CA LYS A 27 0.23 1.67 -13.56
C LYS A 27 -0.87 2.70 -13.38
N SER A 28 -1.99 2.54 -14.08
CA SER A 28 -3.20 3.28 -13.72
C SER A 28 -3.70 2.80 -12.37
N ILE A 29 -4.16 3.72 -11.52
CA ILE A 29 -4.78 3.35 -10.23
C ILE A 29 -6.08 2.54 -10.41
N ASP A 30 -6.67 2.59 -11.61
CA ASP A 30 -7.90 1.89 -11.95
C ASP A 30 -7.66 0.55 -12.68
N ASP A 31 -6.40 0.18 -12.96
CA ASP A 31 -6.07 -1.09 -13.59
C ASP A 31 -6.46 -2.27 -12.69
N THR A 32 -7.00 -3.35 -13.28
CA THR A 32 -7.47 -4.52 -12.52
C THR A 32 -6.35 -5.22 -11.73
N ASP A 33 -5.10 -5.07 -12.15
CA ASP A 33 -3.91 -5.62 -11.51
C ASP A 33 -3.13 -4.57 -10.67
N ALA A 34 -3.66 -3.34 -10.56
CA ALA A 34 -3.17 -2.38 -9.58
C ALA A 34 -3.51 -2.86 -8.17
N TYR A 35 -2.57 -2.72 -7.25
CA TYR A 35 -2.68 -3.27 -5.90
C TYR A 35 -3.98 -2.88 -5.18
N PRO A 36 -4.45 -1.62 -5.21
CA PRO A 36 -5.72 -1.23 -4.59
C PRO A 36 -6.95 -1.93 -5.18
N VAL A 37 -6.96 -2.17 -6.49
CA VAL A 37 -8.09 -2.80 -7.19
C VAL A 37 -8.07 -4.31 -6.99
N TYR A 38 -6.91 -4.94 -7.22
CA TYR A 38 -6.73 -6.39 -7.09
C TYR A 38 -7.06 -6.89 -5.67
N TYR A 39 -6.56 -6.17 -4.65
CA TYR A 39 -6.83 -6.51 -3.24
C TYR A 39 -8.07 -5.83 -2.65
N ARG A 40 -8.83 -5.08 -3.47
CA ARG A 40 -10.05 -4.36 -3.06
C ARG A 40 -9.85 -3.52 -1.79
N LEU A 41 -8.77 -2.75 -1.77
CA LEU A 41 -8.38 -1.99 -0.59
C LEU A 41 -9.39 -0.88 -0.28
N LYS A 42 -9.63 -0.65 1.00
CA LYS A 42 -10.46 0.47 1.46
C LYS A 42 -9.70 1.78 1.27
N GLN A 43 -10.23 2.69 0.47
CA GLN A 43 -9.75 4.06 0.42
C GLN A 43 -10.15 4.79 1.71
N LEU A 44 -9.17 5.37 2.40
CA LEU A 44 -9.34 6.09 3.65
C LEU A 44 -9.43 7.59 3.44
N ASN A 45 -8.68 8.11 2.47
CA ASN A 45 -8.63 9.55 2.20
C ASN A 45 -8.26 9.83 0.74
N SER A 46 -8.59 11.03 0.28
CA SER A 46 -8.17 11.61 -1.00
C SER A 46 -7.96 13.10 -0.81
N LYS A 47 -6.84 13.63 -1.29
CA LYS A 47 -6.60 15.08 -1.32
C LYS A 47 -5.83 15.49 -2.56
N GLN A 48 -6.13 16.68 -3.07
CA GLN A 48 -5.33 17.29 -4.12
C GLN A 48 -4.02 17.83 -3.53
N LEU A 49 -2.92 17.64 -4.25
CA LEU A 49 -1.59 18.12 -3.90
C LEU A 49 -1.32 19.48 -4.58
N PRO A 50 -0.39 20.30 -4.06
CA PRO A 50 -0.07 21.61 -4.64
C PRO A 50 0.44 21.55 -6.09
N ASN A 51 0.99 20.40 -6.51
CA ASN A 51 1.44 20.17 -7.88
C ASN A 51 0.31 19.76 -8.84
N GLY A 52 -0.95 19.75 -8.38
CA GLY A 52 -2.12 19.40 -9.18
C GLY A 52 -2.43 17.90 -9.24
N ASN A 53 -1.56 17.04 -8.71
CA ASN A 53 -1.82 15.59 -8.59
C ASN A 53 -2.74 15.30 -7.41
N THR A 54 -3.19 14.04 -7.29
CA THR A 54 -4.04 13.60 -6.17
C THR A 54 -3.28 12.59 -5.31
N GLN A 55 -3.30 12.77 -4.00
CA GLN A 55 -2.87 11.75 -3.06
C GLN A 55 -4.07 10.93 -2.58
N LEU A 56 -4.04 9.62 -2.83
CA LEU A 56 -5.02 8.66 -2.35
C LEU A 56 -4.40 7.82 -1.25
N ILE A 57 -5.11 7.64 -0.14
CA ILE A 57 -4.65 6.83 0.99
C ILE A 57 -5.52 5.59 1.11
N TYR A 58 -4.89 4.42 1.21
CA TYR A 58 -5.56 3.12 1.33
C TYR A 58 -5.11 2.37 2.58
N ALA A 59 -6.04 1.63 3.18
CA ALA A 59 -5.74 0.61 4.15
C ALA A 59 -5.20 -0.64 3.43
N ALA A 60 -3.98 -1.05 3.77
CA ALA A 60 -3.17 -2.06 3.09
C ALA A 60 -2.53 -3.03 4.10
N GLY A 61 -1.72 -3.94 3.58
CA GLY A 61 -1.16 -5.05 4.35
C GLY A 61 -2.21 -6.08 4.75
N TRP A 62 -1.77 -7.15 5.39
CA TRP A 62 -2.62 -8.29 5.75
C TRP A 62 -3.79 -7.93 6.68
N ASN A 63 -3.56 -7.04 7.65
CA ASN A 63 -4.54 -6.69 8.68
C ASN A 63 -5.18 -5.30 8.45
N GLN A 64 -4.95 -4.69 7.28
CA GLN A 64 -5.44 -3.35 6.94
C GLN A 64 -4.97 -2.23 7.88
N LYS A 65 -3.91 -2.44 8.68
CA LYS A 65 -3.34 -1.41 9.57
C LYS A 65 -2.22 -0.60 8.93
N CYS A 66 -1.61 -1.11 7.86
CA CYS A 66 -0.68 -0.32 7.06
C CYS A 66 -1.46 0.68 6.22
N GLN A 67 -1.08 1.96 6.25
CA GLN A 67 -1.66 2.97 5.36
C GLN A 67 -0.66 3.32 4.26
N VAL A 68 -1.07 3.12 3.00
CA VAL A 68 -0.26 3.48 1.83
C VAL A 68 -0.87 4.69 1.15
N GLY A 69 -0.03 5.69 0.89
CA GLY A 69 -0.35 6.82 0.04
C GLY A 69 0.16 6.60 -1.36
N TYR A 70 -0.70 6.76 -2.37
CA TYR A 70 -0.31 6.88 -3.77
C TYR A 70 -0.47 8.33 -4.21
N GLU A 71 0.57 8.92 -4.79
CA GLU A 71 0.39 10.10 -5.61
C GLU A 71 0.03 9.66 -7.03
N VAL A 72 -1.09 10.18 -7.50
CA VAL A 72 -1.70 9.81 -8.77
C VAL A 72 -1.75 11.05 -9.65
N SER A 73 -1.24 10.90 -10.87
CA SER A 73 -1.33 11.90 -11.94
C SER A 73 -2.79 12.28 -12.18
N SER A 74 -3.09 13.58 -12.17
CA SER A 74 -4.45 14.05 -12.46
C SER A 74 -4.82 13.97 -13.94
N ILE A 75 -3.84 13.76 -14.83
CA ILE A 75 -4.03 13.72 -16.28
C ILE A 75 -4.41 12.32 -16.75
N ASP A 76 -3.59 11.33 -16.40
CA ASP A 76 -3.71 9.95 -16.91
C ASP A 76 -3.94 8.92 -15.80
N ARG A 77 -4.18 9.37 -14.56
CA ARG A 77 -4.48 8.54 -13.39
C ARG A 77 -3.44 7.47 -13.08
N LYS A 78 -2.21 7.66 -13.53
CA LYS A 78 -1.08 6.79 -13.19
C LYS A 78 -0.51 7.08 -11.82
N ILE A 79 -0.07 6.02 -11.15
CA ILE A 79 0.67 6.09 -9.90
C ILE A 79 2.08 6.62 -10.20
N LEU A 80 2.41 7.78 -9.66
CA LEU A 80 3.71 8.44 -9.85
C LEU A 80 4.70 8.07 -8.75
N LYS A 81 4.21 7.93 -7.52
CA LYS A 81 4.98 7.50 -6.35
C LYS A 81 4.07 6.89 -5.31
N TRP A 82 4.66 6.16 -4.38
CA TRP A 82 3.99 5.60 -3.22
C TRP A 82 4.78 5.93 -1.94
N SER A 83 4.09 5.92 -0.80
CA SER A 83 4.73 6.09 0.51
C SER A 83 3.94 5.36 1.59
N ILE A 84 4.62 4.90 2.64
CA ILE A 84 3.95 4.52 3.88
C ILE A 84 3.53 5.80 4.60
N VAL A 85 2.25 5.90 4.94
CA VAL A 85 1.67 7.03 5.68
C VAL A 85 1.62 6.71 7.18
N ASP A 86 1.26 5.48 7.53
CA ASP A 86 1.14 5.01 8.91
C ASP A 86 1.23 3.47 8.97
N GLY A 87 1.46 2.92 10.16
CA GLY A 87 1.45 1.48 10.41
C GLY A 87 2.55 0.72 9.66
N ALA A 88 3.76 1.28 9.58
CA ALA A 88 4.88 0.72 8.82
C ALA A 88 5.22 -0.74 9.20
N ASP A 89 5.06 -1.06 10.48
CA ASP A 89 5.24 -2.39 11.04
C ASP A 89 4.22 -3.42 10.49
N ASP A 90 3.03 -2.96 10.13
CA ASP A 90 1.96 -3.77 9.54
C ASP A 90 2.01 -3.82 8.00
N CYS A 91 2.97 -3.13 7.36
CA CYS A 91 3.16 -3.12 5.92
C CYS A 91 3.88 -4.38 5.43
N VAL A 92 3.18 -5.51 5.52
CA VAL A 92 3.66 -6.83 5.13
C VAL A 92 2.64 -7.54 4.24
N ILE A 93 3.15 -8.35 3.32
CA ILE A 93 2.34 -9.28 2.50
C ILE A 93 2.78 -10.69 2.87
N PHE A 94 1.89 -11.43 3.53
CA PHE A 94 2.09 -12.87 3.73
C PHE A 94 1.81 -13.61 2.42
N PRO A 95 2.53 -14.70 2.12
CA PRO A 95 2.13 -15.60 1.06
C PRO A 95 0.69 -16.07 1.32
N PRO A 96 -0.13 -16.31 0.28
CA PRO A 96 -1.44 -16.91 0.48
C PRO A 96 -1.25 -18.21 1.27
N ARG A 97 -1.96 -18.37 2.39
CA ARG A 97 -2.00 -19.67 3.07
C ARG A 97 -2.56 -20.67 2.07
N ALA A 98 -1.75 -21.66 1.68
CA ALA A 98 -2.27 -22.86 1.06
C ALA A 98 -3.33 -23.41 2.01
N SER A 99 -4.59 -23.32 1.59
CA SER A 99 -5.72 -23.91 2.30
C SER A 99 -5.81 -25.38 1.93
#